data_AF-A0A4H5A720-F1
#
_entry.id   AF-A0A4H5A720-F1
#
_cell.length_a   1.000
_cell.length_b   1.000
_cell.length_c   1.000
_cell.angle_alpha   90.00
_cell.angle_beta   90.00
_cell.angle_gamma   90.00
#
_symmetry.space_group_name_H-M   'P 1'
#
loop_
_entity.id
_entity.type
_entity.pdbx_description
1 polymer ?
#
loop_
_entity_poly.entity_id
_entity_poly.type
_entity_poly.pdbx_seq_one_letter_code
_entity_poly.pdbx_strand_id
1 'polypeptide(L)'
;MVKVIAGLLRKDDQEISSTIRSIEQVFKLVDQGEGFYQDGFYIDHTNVAYTGAYGDVLIDGLSQLLPVIQKTKSPINKDKMQTMYHWIDKSFAPLLVNGELMDMSRGRSISRANCEGHVAAVEVLRGIHRIADMSEGETKQRLQSLVKTIVQSDSYYDVFKNLKTYKDISLMQSLLNDAGVANVPRISYLSAFNKMGKTAMYNAEKGFGFGLSLFSSRTLNYEHMNKENKRGWYTSDGMFYLYNGDLSHYSDGYWPTVNPYKMPGTTETDAKRSDSDTGKVLPSAFVGTSKLDEANVTATMDFTNWNQTLTAHKSWFILKDKIAFLGSNIQNTSTDTAATTIDQRKLESSVPYKVYVNDKEASLTEQEKDYPETQSVFLESSDSKKNIGYFFFKKSSISMSKTVQKGSWKDINEGQSDKEVENEFLTISQAHK
;
A
#
# COMPACT_ATOMS: atom_id res chain seq x y z
N MET A 1 -9.77 -24.20 -2.51
CA MET A 1 -9.68 -25.08 -1.32
C MET A 1 -10.87 -26.01 -1.21
N VAL A 2 -12.10 -25.47 -1.13
CA VAL A 2 -13.36 -26.22 -0.89
C VAL A 2 -13.46 -27.56 -1.64
N LYS A 3 -13.47 -27.57 -2.98
CA LYS A 3 -13.76 -28.78 -3.76
C LYS A 3 -12.63 -29.82 -3.77
N VAL A 4 -11.36 -29.41 -3.60
CA VAL A 4 -10.25 -30.38 -3.48
C VAL A 4 -10.42 -31.18 -2.18
N ILE A 5 -10.67 -30.50 -1.06
CA ILE A 5 -10.82 -31.16 0.24
C ILE A 5 -12.13 -31.97 0.30
N ALA A 6 -13.24 -31.42 -0.22
CA ALA A 6 -14.50 -32.15 -0.31
C ALA A 6 -14.37 -33.42 -1.17
N GLY A 7 -13.72 -33.34 -2.33
CA GLY A 7 -13.46 -34.49 -3.18
C GLY A 7 -12.63 -35.57 -2.48
N LEU A 8 -11.60 -35.18 -1.70
CA LEU A 8 -10.83 -36.12 -0.88
C LEU A 8 -11.69 -36.82 0.19
N LEU A 9 -12.55 -36.07 0.89
CA LEU A 9 -13.47 -36.62 1.90
C LEU A 9 -14.48 -37.59 1.27
N ARG A 10 -15.00 -37.26 0.09
CA ARG A 10 -15.95 -38.09 -0.67
C ARG A 10 -15.29 -39.22 -1.45
N LYS A 11 -13.95 -39.25 -1.51
CA LYS A 11 -13.16 -40.16 -2.36
C LYS A 11 -13.56 -40.04 -3.85
N ASP A 12 -13.81 -38.83 -4.31
CA ASP A 12 -14.25 -38.52 -5.67
C ASP A 12 -13.08 -38.01 -6.53
N ASP A 13 -12.45 -38.94 -7.28
CA ASP A 13 -11.30 -38.63 -8.15
C ASP A 13 -11.67 -37.65 -9.29
N GLN A 14 -12.95 -37.61 -9.72
CA GLN A 14 -13.41 -36.71 -10.78
C GLN A 14 -13.54 -35.28 -10.24
N GLU A 15 -14.07 -35.11 -9.03
CA GLU A 15 -14.17 -33.80 -8.38
C GLU A 15 -12.77 -33.22 -8.12
N ILE A 16 -11.82 -34.05 -7.65
CA ILE A 16 -10.44 -33.63 -7.40
C ILE A 16 -9.76 -33.19 -8.71
N SER A 17 -9.77 -34.04 -9.75
CA SER A 17 -9.06 -33.77 -11.00
C SER A 17 -9.65 -32.58 -11.78
N SER A 18 -10.98 -32.46 -11.85
CA SER A 18 -11.64 -31.32 -12.49
C SER A 18 -11.41 -30.01 -11.74
N THR A 19 -11.38 -30.04 -10.41
CA THR A 19 -11.07 -28.87 -9.59
C THR A 19 -9.63 -28.42 -9.78
N ILE A 20 -8.66 -29.34 -9.79
CA ILE A 20 -7.26 -29.00 -10.03
C ILE A 20 -7.09 -28.37 -11.42
N ARG A 21 -7.69 -28.94 -12.46
CA ARG A 21 -7.67 -28.34 -13.82
C ARG A 21 -8.27 -26.93 -13.84
N SER A 22 -9.30 -26.68 -13.04
CA SER A 22 -9.87 -25.33 -12.91
C SER A 22 -8.90 -24.37 -12.20
N ILE A 23 -8.25 -24.80 -11.11
CA ILE A 23 -7.24 -24.02 -10.37
C ILE A 23 -6.08 -23.63 -11.30
N GLU A 24 -5.70 -24.48 -12.25
CA GLU A 24 -4.57 -24.20 -13.16
C GLU A 24 -4.73 -22.92 -13.99
N GLN A 25 -5.94 -22.36 -14.11
CA GLN A 25 -6.17 -21.07 -14.74
C GLN A 25 -5.46 -19.92 -14.03
N VAL A 26 -5.25 -20.03 -12.71
CA VAL A 26 -4.60 -19.00 -11.89
C VAL A 26 -3.15 -18.74 -12.30
N PHE A 27 -2.47 -19.72 -12.91
CA PHE A 27 -1.06 -19.59 -13.34
C PHE A 27 -0.88 -18.88 -14.68
N LYS A 28 -1.96 -18.42 -15.31
CA LYS A 28 -1.88 -17.64 -16.55
C LYS A 28 -1.69 -16.17 -16.20
N LEU A 29 -0.71 -15.53 -16.84
CA LEU A 29 -0.66 -14.08 -16.86
C LEU A 29 -1.73 -13.56 -17.83
N VAL A 30 -2.44 -12.52 -17.42
CA VAL A 30 -3.50 -11.89 -18.20
C VAL A 30 -3.02 -10.57 -18.79
N ASP A 31 -3.68 -10.13 -19.86
CA ASP A 31 -3.48 -8.82 -20.50
C ASP A 31 -4.73 -7.91 -20.38
N GLN A 32 -5.85 -8.47 -19.91
CA GLN A 32 -7.11 -7.78 -19.59
C GLN A 32 -7.85 -8.53 -18.46
N GLY A 33 -8.67 -7.79 -17.70
CA GLY A 33 -9.49 -8.34 -16.62
C GLY A 33 -8.71 -8.65 -15.34
N GLU A 34 -9.23 -9.60 -14.58
CA GLU A 34 -8.74 -9.98 -13.26
C GLU A 34 -7.56 -10.96 -13.36
N GLY A 35 -6.63 -10.87 -12.40
CA GLY A 35 -5.46 -11.74 -12.32
C GLY A 35 -4.14 -10.99 -12.34
N PHE A 36 -3.05 -11.77 -12.45
CA PHE A 36 -1.68 -11.25 -12.49
C PHE A 36 -1.26 -10.88 -13.90
N TYR A 37 -0.55 -9.76 -14.03
CA TYR A 37 -0.02 -9.26 -15.29
C TYR A 37 1.50 -9.37 -15.34
N GLN A 38 2.05 -9.23 -16.55
CA GLN A 38 3.49 -9.41 -16.83
C GLN A 38 4.42 -8.44 -16.09
N ASP A 39 3.96 -7.21 -15.85
CA ASP A 39 4.64 -6.16 -15.08
C ASP A 39 4.38 -6.27 -13.57
N GLY A 40 3.71 -7.34 -13.13
CA GLY A 40 3.62 -7.75 -11.74
C GLY A 40 2.42 -7.21 -10.98
N PHE A 41 1.52 -6.43 -11.57
CA PHE A 41 0.34 -6.01 -10.83
C PHE A 41 -0.78 -7.07 -10.85
N TYR A 42 -1.67 -6.98 -9.86
CA TYR A 42 -2.84 -7.83 -9.74
C TYR A 42 -4.12 -6.99 -9.67
N ILE A 43 -5.10 -7.34 -10.50
CA ILE A 43 -6.45 -6.75 -10.50
C ILE A 43 -7.45 -7.78 -10.00
N ASP A 44 -8.39 -7.30 -9.18
CA ASP A 44 -9.59 -8.03 -8.82
C ASP A 44 -10.81 -7.11 -8.93
N HIS A 45 -12.00 -7.68 -8.75
CA HIS A 45 -13.27 -6.94 -8.79
C HIS A 45 -13.37 -6.05 -10.04
N THR A 46 -13.19 -6.68 -11.20
CA THR A 46 -13.13 -6.05 -12.52
C THR A 46 -11.92 -5.15 -12.76
N ASN A 47 -11.68 -4.14 -11.93
CA ASN A 47 -10.68 -3.10 -12.20
C ASN A 47 -10.10 -2.39 -10.95
N VAL A 48 -10.02 -3.10 -9.82
CA VAL A 48 -9.45 -2.57 -8.57
C VAL A 48 -8.04 -3.12 -8.35
N ALA A 49 -7.11 -2.24 -7.95
CA ALA A 49 -5.75 -2.61 -7.55
C ALA A 49 -5.78 -3.44 -6.26
N TYR A 50 -5.51 -4.75 -6.35
CA TYR A 50 -5.87 -5.67 -5.27
C TYR A 50 -4.81 -6.71 -4.87
N THR A 51 -3.56 -6.47 -5.23
CA THR A 51 -2.44 -7.36 -4.90
C THR A 51 -2.38 -7.68 -3.40
N GLY A 52 -2.50 -6.67 -2.53
CA GLY A 52 -2.37 -6.81 -1.08
C GLY A 52 -3.66 -7.15 -0.33
N ALA A 53 -4.60 -7.84 -0.98
CA ALA A 53 -5.74 -8.45 -0.30
C ALA A 53 -6.26 -9.68 -1.05
N TYR A 54 -6.82 -9.53 -2.26
CA TYR A 54 -7.25 -10.71 -3.02
C TYR A 54 -6.04 -11.52 -3.54
N GLY A 55 -4.95 -10.84 -3.91
CA GLY A 55 -3.67 -11.49 -4.17
C GLY A 55 -3.15 -12.24 -2.95
N ASP A 56 -3.26 -11.67 -1.75
CA ASP A 56 -2.87 -12.32 -0.48
C ASP A 56 -3.66 -13.61 -0.24
N VAL A 57 -4.99 -13.57 -0.40
CA VAL A 57 -5.86 -14.76 -0.30
C VAL A 57 -5.45 -15.84 -1.30
N LEU A 58 -5.10 -15.44 -2.52
CA LEU A 58 -4.67 -16.35 -3.58
C LEU A 58 -3.36 -17.05 -3.20
N ILE A 59 -2.30 -16.31 -2.84
CA ILE A 59 -0.99 -16.91 -2.49
C ILE A 59 -1.06 -17.71 -1.18
N ASP A 60 -1.76 -17.22 -0.17
CA ASP A 60 -1.93 -17.91 1.12
C ASP A 60 -2.72 -19.21 0.93
N GLY A 61 -3.85 -19.17 0.22
CA GLY A 61 -4.69 -20.34 -0.03
C GLY A 61 -4.03 -21.38 -0.94
N LEU A 62 -3.34 -20.95 -2.00
CA LEU A 62 -2.67 -21.84 -2.94
C LEU A 62 -1.46 -22.52 -2.29
N SER A 63 -0.65 -21.78 -1.52
CA SER A 63 0.51 -22.34 -0.81
C SER A 63 0.16 -23.46 0.17
N GLN A 64 -1.05 -23.43 0.76
CA GLN A 64 -1.57 -24.51 1.61
C GLN A 64 -2.02 -25.74 0.80
N LEU A 65 -2.60 -25.52 -0.38
CA LEU A 65 -3.15 -26.59 -1.20
C LEU A 65 -2.09 -27.37 -1.98
N LEU A 66 -1.02 -26.71 -2.41
CA LEU A 66 0.00 -27.32 -3.28
C LEU A 66 0.62 -28.60 -2.70
N PRO A 67 1.04 -28.69 -1.42
CA PRO A 67 1.56 -29.93 -0.85
C PRO A 67 0.57 -31.10 -0.92
N VAL A 68 -0.75 -30.82 -0.89
CA VAL A 68 -1.80 -31.83 -1.04
C VAL A 68 -1.98 -32.18 -2.52
N ILE A 69 -2.15 -31.17 -3.39
CA ILE A 69 -2.37 -31.35 -4.83
C ILE A 69 -1.25 -32.16 -5.48
N GLN A 70 0.02 -31.86 -5.16
CA GLN A 70 1.18 -32.56 -5.70
C GLN A 70 1.25 -34.05 -5.33
N LYS A 71 0.50 -34.49 -4.31
CA LYS A 71 0.40 -35.89 -3.90
C LYS A 71 -0.84 -36.62 -4.43
N THR A 72 -1.70 -35.92 -5.17
CA THR A 72 -2.86 -36.55 -5.85
C THR A 72 -2.44 -37.27 -7.14
N LYS A 73 -3.37 -37.98 -7.78
CA LYS A 73 -3.18 -38.55 -9.12
C LYS A 73 -3.15 -37.48 -10.24
N SER A 74 -3.37 -36.21 -9.92
CA SER A 74 -3.40 -35.10 -10.88
C SER A 74 -2.52 -33.94 -10.40
N PRO A 75 -1.20 -34.14 -10.24
CA PRO A 75 -0.30 -33.08 -9.78
C PRO A 75 -0.25 -31.94 -10.80
N ILE A 76 0.00 -30.72 -10.31
CA ILE A 76 0.26 -29.55 -11.17
C ILE A 76 1.67 -29.66 -11.72
N ASN A 77 1.85 -29.35 -13.01
CA ASN A 77 3.18 -29.32 -13.63
C ASN A 77 4.11 -28.34 -12.90
N LYS A 78 5.32 -28.79 -12.55
CA LYS A 78 6.36 -28.00 -11.88
C LYS A 78 6.69 -26.70 -12.62
N ASP A 79 6.54 -26.65 -13.95
CA ASP A 79 6.79 -25.42 -14.72
C ASP A 79 5.90 -24.24 -14.25
N LYS A 80 4.69 -24.53 -13.76
CA LYS A 80 3.77 -23.52 -13.24
C LYS A 80 4.22 -22.91 -11.91
N MET A 81 5.16 -23.55 -11.20
CA MET A 81 5.78 -22.97 -10.01
C MET A 81 6.62 -21.73 -10.35
N GLN A 82 7.15 -21.64 -11.57
CA GLN A 82 7.86 -20.45 -12.04
C GLN A 82 6.97 -19.21 -12.05
N THR A 83 5.68 -19.36 -12.39
CA THR A 83 4.72 -18.27 -12.32
C THR A 83 4.52 -17.76 -10.89
N MET A 84 4.53 -18.65 -9.89
CA MET A 84 4.43 -18.21 -8.49
C MET A 84 5.66 -17.43 -8.03
N TYR A 85 6.85 -17.88 -8.41
CA TYR A 85 8.08 -17.13 -8.12
C TYR A 85 8.05 -15.76 -8.78
N HIS A 86 7.52 -15.68 -10.02
CA HIS A 86 7.28 -14.41 -10.69
C HIS A 86 6.32 -13.50 -9.88
N TRP A 87 5.20 -14.01 -9.35
CA TRP A 87 4.30 -13.21 -8.50
C TRP A 87 5.00 -12.72 -7.24
N ILE A 88 5.77 -13.59 -6.58
CA ILE A 88 6.51 -13.22 -5.37
C ILE A 88 7.47 -12.07 -5.67
N ASP A 89 8.26 -12.19 -6.73
CA ASP A 89 9.32 -11.23 -7.05
C ASP A 89 8.80 -9.93 -7.69
N LYS A 90 7.75 -10.01 -8.51
CA LYS A 90 7.22 -8.86 -9.27
C LYS A 90 5.99 -8.20 -8.66
N SER A 91 5.16 -8.95 -7.95
CA SER A 91 3.89 -8.46 -7.41
C SER A 91 3.99 -8.14 -5.93
N PHE A 92 4.44 -9.09 -5.12
CA PHE A 92 4.37 -8.99 -3.67
C PHE A 92 5.58 -8.30 -3.06
N ALA A 93 6.80 -8.74 -3.39
CA ALA A 93 8.02 -8.21 -2.79
C ALA A 93 8.15 -6.68 -2.92
N PRO A 94 7.82 -6.03 -4.05
CA PRO A 94 7.92 -4.56 -4.15
C PRO A 94 6.95 -3.80 -3.24
N LEU A 95 5.84 -4.42 -2.84
CA LEU A 95 4.81 -3.83 -1.99
C LEU A 95 5.07 -4.05 -0.50
N LEU A 96 6.10 -4.80 -0.13
CA LEU A 96 6.51 -5.02 1.26
C LEU A 96 7.63 -4.03 1.60
N VAL A 97 7.47 -3.17 2.60
CA VAL A 97 8.53 -2.26 3.07
C VAL A 97 8.60 -2.33 4.59
N ASN A 98 9.78 -2.64 5.13
CA ASN A 98 10.02 -2.74 6.58
C ASN A 98 8.99 -3.61 7.34
N GLY A 99 8.53 -4.70 6.72
CA GLY A 99 7.51 -5.59 7.29
C GLY A 99 6.06 -5.22 7.01
N GLU A 100 5.80 -4.05 6.42
CA GLU A 100 4.46 -3.57 6.10
C GLU A 100 4.08 -3.83 4.64
N LEU A 101 2.83 -4.26 4.39
CA LEU A 101 2.26 -4.35 3.04
C LEU A 101 1.56 -3.04 2.66
N MET A 102 1.97 -2.42 1.55
CA MET A 102 1.50 -1.10 1.13
C MET A 102 -0.03 -1.04 0.97
N ASP A 103 -0.67 -0.16 1.74
CA ASP A 103 -2.13 0.02 1.83
C ASP A 103 -2.83 0.30 0.49
N MET A 104 -2.16 1.00 -0.43
CA MET A 104 -2.69 1.30 -1.77
C MET A 104 -2.96 0.08 -2.65
N SER A 105 -2.55 -1.11 -2.20
CA SER A 105 -2.80 -2.39 -2.87
C SER A 105 -3.86 -3.24 -2.17
N ARG A 106 -4.43 -2.79 -1.05
CA ARG A 106 -5.30 -3.58 -0.17
C ARG A 106 -6.78 -3.25 -0.30
N GLY A 107 -7.13 -2.31 -1.19
CA GLY A 107 -8.51 -1.89 -1.45
C GLY A 107 -9.26 -1.56 -0.16
N ARG A 108 -10.49 -2.08 0.01
CA ARG A 108 -11.29 -1.81 1.20
C ARG A 108 -10.75 -2.39 2.51
N SER A 109 -9.77 -3.30 2.46
CA SER A 109 -9.21 -3.96 3.65
C SER A 109 -8.49 -3.00 4.59
N ILE A 110 -8.10 -1.81 4.12
CA ILE A 110 -7.55 -0.73 4.96
C ILE A 110 -8.51 -0.30 6.08
N SER A 111 -9.80 -0.56 5.93
CA SER A 111 -10.84 -0.22 6.90
C SER A 111 -11.09 -1.29 7.97
N ARG A 112 -10.24 -2.32 8.07
CA ARG A 112 -10.37 -3.43 9.02
C ARG A 112 -9.32 -3.32 10.13
N ALA A 113 -9.76 -3.18 11.38
CA ALA A 113 -8.87 -2.97 12.53
C ALA A 113 -7.87 -4.11 12.74
N ASN A 114 -8.26 -5.34 12.40
CA ASN A 114 -7.43 -6.54 12.56
C ASN A 114 -6.58 -6.85 11.32
N CYS A 115 -6.54 -5.97 10.32
CA CYS A 115 -5.84 -6.18 9.05
C CYS A 115 -5.14 -4.88 8.63
N GLU A 116 -4.39 -4.26 9.54
CA GLU A 116 -3.45 -3.18 9.22
C GLU A 116 -2.23 -3.73 8.44
N GLY A 117 -1.40 -2.86 7.87
CA GLY A 117 -0.40 -3.21 6.84
C GLY A 117 0.57 -4.32 7.25
N HIS A 118 1.09 -4.29 8.47
CA HIS A 118 1.99 -5.33 9.00
C HIS A 118 1.28 -6.68 9.20
N VAL A 119 0.01 -6.66 9.61
CA VAL A 119 -0.78 -7.88 9.78
C VAL A 119 -0.99 -8.56 8.43
N ALA A 120 -1.36 -7.77 7.42
CA ALA A 120 -1.58 -8.25 6.04
C ALA A 120 -0.28 -8.81 5.43
N ALA A 121 0.87 -8.17 5.66
CA ALA A 121 2.16 -8.65 5.19
C ALA A 121 2.47 -10.09 5.63
N VAL A 122 2.11 -10.47 6.87
CA VAL A 122 2.34 -11.83 7.37
C VAL A 122 1.56 -12.89 6.57
N GLU A 123 0.40 -12.56 6.00
CA GLU A 123 -0.37 -13.49 5.16
C GLU A 123 0.38 -13.85 3.89
N VAL A 124 1.03 -12.86 3.26
CA VAL A 124 1.91 -13.06 2.12
C VAL A 124 3.17 -13.82 2.53
N LEU A 125 3.84 -13.39 3.60
CA LEU A 125 5.12 -13.96 4.05
C LEU A 125 5.01 -15.43 4.44
N ARG A 126 3.94 -15.84 5.13
CA ARG A 126 3.71 -17.26 5.44
C ARG A 126 3.45 -18.08 4.18
N GLY A 127 2.74 -17.50 3.20
CA GLY A 127 2.53 -18.12 1.88
C GLY A 127 3.86 -18.33 1.13
N ILE A 128 4.71 -17.30 1.09
CA ILE A 128 6.06 -17.38 0.49
C ILE A 128 6.89 -18.46 1.19
N HIS A 129 6.85 -18.53 2.52
CA HIS A 129 7.63 -19.51 3.27
C HIS A 129 7.19 -20.95 3.01
N ARG A 130 5.88 -21.22 2.91
CA ARG A 130 5.39 -22.54 2.50
C ARG A 130 5.83 -22.89 1.07
N ILE A 131 5.81 -21.92 0.16
CA ILE A 131 6.33 -22.08 -1.22
C ILE A 131 7.83 -22.37 -1.20
N ALA A 132 8.60 -21.73 -0.32
CA ALA A 132 10.01 -22.02 -0.15
C ALA A 132 10.24 -23.45 0.38
N ASP A 133 9.42 -23.93 1.33
CA ASP A 133 9.55 -25.28 1.91
C ASP A 133 9.33 -26.39 0.86
N MET A 134 8.43 -26.18 -0.10
CA MET A 134 8.21 -27.09 -1.23
C MET A 134 9.16 -26.88 -2.42
N SER A 135 9.98 -25.83 -2.38
CA SER A 135 11.02 -25.56 -3.38
C SER A 135 12.33 -26.25 -3.01
N GLU A 136 13.31 -26.26 -3.91
CA GLU A 136 14.60 -26.92 -3.73
C GLU A 136 15.76 -25.97 -4.06
N GLY A 137 16.95 -26.29 -3.56
CA GLY A 137 18.21 -25.61 -3.89
C GLY A 137 18.18 -24.09 -3.69
N GLU A 138 18.71 -23.37 -4.68
CA GLU A 138 18.87 -21.92 -4.67
C GLU A 138 17.52 -21.17 -4.53
N THR A 139 16.46 -21.67 -5.17
CA THR A 139 15.13 -21.06 -5.08
C THR A 139 14.59 -21.09 -3.65
N LYS A 140 14.73 -22.23 -2.95
CA LYS A 140 14.33 -22.34 -1.54
C LYS A 140 15.11 -21.33 -0.68
N GLN A 141 16.44 -21.33 -0.80
CA GLN A 141 17.30 -20.47 0.02
C GLN A 141 17.04 -18.98 -0.24
N ARG A 142 16.81 -18.58 -1.50
CA ARG A 142 16.50 -17.20 -1.89
C ARG A 142 15.16 -16.73 -1.30
N LEU A 143 14.11 -17.55 -1.41
CA LEU A 143 12.80 -17.21 -0.85
C LEU A 143 12.82 -17.17 0.68
N GLN A 144 13.55 -18.10 1.31
CA GLN A 144 13.79 -18.07 2.76
C GLN A 144 14.52 -16.78 3.17
N SER A 145 15.58 -16.40 2.45
CA SER A 145 16.33 -15.17 2.71
C SER A 145 15.44 -13.92 2.58
N LEU A 146 14.56 -13.88 1.55
CA LEU A 146 13.58 -12.79 1.39
C LEU A 146 12.66 -12.65 2.60
N VAL A 147 12.04 -13.75 3.03
CA VAL A 147 11.14 -13.75 4.20
C VAL A 147 11.90 -13.35 5.46
N LYS A 148 13.09 -13.93 5.68
CA LYS A 148 13.94 -13.66 6.84
C LYS A 148 14.33 -12.19 6.92
N THR A 149 14.80 -11.59 5.83
CA THR A 149 15.15 -10.17 5.79
C THR A 149 13.96 -9.28 6.11
N ILE A 150 12.79 -9.52 5.51
CA ILE A 150 11.61 -8.69 5.74
C ILE A 150 11.18 -8.76 7.21
N VAL A 151 11.09 -9.97 7.77
CA VAL A 151 10.71 -10.19 9.18
C VAL A 151 11.72 -9.55 10.13
N GLN A 152 13.03 -9.69 9.87
CA GLN A 152 14.05 -9.10 10.73
C GLN A 152 14.19 -7.57 10.58
N SER A 153 13.65 -6.98 9.51
CA SER A 153 13.57 -5.53 9.33
C SER A 153 12.37 -4.89 10.04
N ASP A 154 11.40 -5.69 10.48
CA ASP A 154 10.19 -5.21 11.16
C ASP A 154 10.44 -5.13 12.67
N SER A 155 10.74 -3.94 13.16
CA SER A 155 10.92 -3.68 14.59
C SER A 155 9.62 -3.30 15.32
N TYR A 156 8.49 -3.29 14.63
CA TYR A 156 7.20 -2.87 15.17
C TYR A 156 6.27 -4.06 15.41
N TYR A 157 6.12 -4.94 14.42
CA TYR A 157 5.18 -6.05 14.47
C TYR A 157 5.85 -7.39 14.75
N ASP A 158 5.33 -8.11 15.75
CA ASP A 158 5.71 -9.48 16.00
C ASP A 158 5.02 -10.41 15.00
N VAL A 159 5.80 -10.95 14.05
CA VAL A 159 5.33 -11.88 13.01
C VAL A 159 4.50 -13.04 13.57
N PHE A 160 4.81 -13.55 14.76
CA PHE A 160 4.11 -14.70 15.35
C PHE A 160 2.66 -14.39 15.71
N LYS A 161 2.31 -13.11 15.90
CA LYS A 161 0.92 -12.68 16.17
C LYS A 161 -0.03 -13.06 15.03
N ASN A 162 0.44 -13.23 13.79
CA ASN A 162 -0.40 -13.63 12.65
C ASN A 162 -0.03 -14.99 12.02
N LEU A 163 0.74 -15.82 12.72
CA LEU A 163 0.94 -17.23 12.36
C LEU A 163 -0.04 -18.10 13.14
N LYS A 164 -1.04 -18.66 12.43
CA LYS A 164 -2.20 -19.30 13.06
C LYS A 164 -2.15 -20.83 13.06
N THR A 165 -1.06 -21.44 12.60
CA THR A 165 -0.87 -22.90 12.60
C THR A 165 0.50 -23.27 13.18
N TYR A 166 0.59 -24.44 13.81
CA TYR A 166 1.86 -24.93 14.36
C TYR A 166 2.95 -25.10 13.30
N LYS A 167 2.59 -25.49 12.07
CA LYS A 167 3.54 -25.65 10.97
C LYS A 167 4.10 -24.30 10.52
N ASP A 168 3.28 -23.26 10.44
CA ASP A 168 3.76 -21.91 10.11
C ASP A 168 4.71 -21.35 11.18
N ILE A 169 4.36 -21.54 12.45
CA ILE A 169 5.20 -21.15 13.59
C ILE A 169 6.54 -21.91 13.53
N SER A 170 6.50 -23.23 13.34
CA SER A 170 7.70 -24.07 13.26
C SER A 170 8.59 -23.71 12.07
N LEU A 171 8.00 -23.44 10.90
CA LEU A 171 8.74 -22.96 9.74
C LEU A 171 9.44 -21.65 10.07
N MET A 172 8.71 -20.64 10.55
CA MET A 172 9.28 -19.32 10.88
C MET A 172 10.39 -19.40 11.93
N GLN A 173 10.20 -20.17 13.01
CA GLN A 173 11.24 -20.41 14.01
C GLN A 173 12.50 -21.03 13.39
N SER A 174 12.33 -22.06 12.55
CA SER A 174 13.45 -22.72 11.88
C SER A 174 14.22 -21.73 11.00
N LEU A 175 13.50 -20.92 10.21
CA LEU A 175 14.09 -19.91 9.34
C LEU A 175 14.88 -18.83 10.10
N LEU A 176 14.29 -18.30 11.17
CA LEU A 176 14.92 -17.23 11.96
C LEU A 176 16.17 -17.74 12.70
N ASN A 177 16.18 -19.01 13.13
CA ASN A 177 17.31 -19.62 13.84
C ASN A 177 18.37 -20.25 12.92
N ASP A 178 18.08 -20.43 11.63
CA ASP A 178 19.02 -21.04 10.67
C ASP A 178 20.08 -20.02 10.22
N ALA A 179 21.32 -20.16 10.72
CA ALA A 179 22.45 -19.33 10.34
C ALA A 179 22.92 -19.52 8.88
N GLY A 180 22.53 -20.62 8.22
CA GLY A 180 22.82 -20.88 6.81
C GLY A 180 21.91 -20.11 5.85
N VAL A 181 20.80 -19.55 6.34
CA VAL A 181 19.95 -18.63 5.57
C VAL A 181 20.42 -17.20 5.80
N ALA A 182 20.87 -16.56 4.74
CA ALA A 182 21.36 -15.19 4.78
C ALA A 182 20.24 -14.20 5.10
N ASN A 183 20.53 -13.25 5.99
CA ASN A 183 19.75 -12.03 6.14
C ASN A 183 20.49 -10.91 5.39
N VAL A 184 20.07 -10.64 4.16
CA VAL A 184 20.68 -9.63 3.30
C VAL A 184 19.74 -8.44 3.22
N PRO A 185 20.15 -7.22 3.63
CA PRO A 185 19.36 -6.02 3.44
C PRO A 185 18.90 -5.90 1.99
N ARG A 186 17.62 -5.56 1.80
CA ARG A 186 17.07 -5.42 0.45
C ARG A 186 17.70 -4.22 -0.24
N ILE A 187 17.99 -4.38 -1.53
CA ILE A 187 18.51 -3.31 -2.38
C ILE A 187 17.39 -2.35 -2.79
N SER A 188 17.76 -1.15 -3.24
CA SER A 188 16.79 -0.21 -3.82
C SER A 188 16.07 -0.83 -5.02
N TYR A 189 14.80 -0.51 -5.16
CA TYR A 189 13.97 -0.97 -6.28
C TYR A 189 12.90 0.05 -6.62
N LEU A 190 12.39 -0.06 -7.84
CA LEU A 190 11.25 0.73 -8.30
C LEU A 190 10.33 -0.11 -9.19
N SER A 191 9.05 -0.17 -8.84
CA SER A 191 8.02 -0.86 -9.61
C SER A 191 6.95 0.12 -10.09
N ALA A 192 6.81 0.21 -11.41
CA ALA A 192 5.79 1.02 -12.09
C ALA A 192 4.61 0.12 -12.51
N PHE A 193 3.58 0.04 -11.67
CA PHE A 193 2.39 -0.78 -11.89
C PHE A 193 1.32 -0.02 -12.68
N ASN A 194 1.68 0.34 -13.92
CA ASN A 194 0.96 1.32 -14.75
C ASN A 194 -0.52 1.04 -14.96
N LYS A 195 -0.86 -0.23 -15.18
CA LYS A 195 -2.23 -0.65 -15.46
C LYS A 195 -3.13 -0.65 -14.23
N MET A 196 -2.58 -0.80 -13.02
CA MET A 196 -3.32 -0.59 -11.77
C MET A 196 -3.19 0.82 -11.18
N GLY A 197 -2.46 1.71 -11.86
CA GLY A 197 -2.26 3.10 -11.43
C GLY A 197 -1.41 3.23 -10.17
N LYS A 198 -0.51 2.30 -9.85
CA LYS A 198 0.33 2.37 -8.63
C LYS A 198 1.82 2.45 -8.98
N THR A 199 2.59 3.08 -8.11
CA THR A 199 4.07 3.03 -8.16
C THR A 199 4.61 2.76 -6.76
N ALA A 200 5.51 1.80 -6.65
CA ALA A 200 6.18 1.48 -5.39
C ALA A 200 7.69 1.65 -5.55
N MET A 201 8.33 2.30 -4.59
CA MET A 201 9.75 2.60 -4.61
C MET A 201 10.33 2.35 -3.22
N TYR A 202 11.55 1.83 -3.17
CA TYR A 202 12.33 1.72 -1.94
C TYR A 202 13.75 2.17 -2.20
N ASN A 203 14.26 3.02 -1.32
CA ASN A 203 15.65 3.47 -1.31
C ASN A 203 16.38 2.84 -0.12
N ALA A 204 17.25 1.87 -0.38
CA ALA A 204 17.99 1.16 0.66
C ALA A 204 19.06 2.04 1.34
N GLU A 205 19.68 2.95 0.61
CA GLU A 205 20.75 3.84 1.13
C GLU A 205 20.20 4.79 2.21
N LYS A 206 19.03 5.38 1.94
CA LYS A 206 18.34 6.28 2.88
C LYS A 206 17.39 5.55 3.81
N GLY A 207 16.95 4.34 3.46
CA GLY A 207 16.07 3.51 4.29
C GLY A 207 14.63 4.02 4.31
N PHE A 208 14.08 4.41 3.15
CA PHE A 208 12.67 4.81 3.05
C PHE A 208 11.98 4.14 1.86
N GLY A 209 10.68 3.91 2.00
CA GLY A 209 9.78 3.54 0.92
C GLY A 209 8.88 4.68 0.51
N PHE A 210 8.47 4.70 -0.75
CA PHE A 210 7.50 5.63 -1.29
C PHE A 210 6.47 4.88 -2.11
N GLY A 211 5.20 5.17 -1.87
CA GLY A 211 4.09 4.69 -2.68
C GLY A 211 3.38 5.87 -3.34
N LEU A 212 3.01 5.72 -4.62
CA LEU A 212 2.08 6.62 -5.31
C LEU A 212 0.81 5.88 -5.74
N SER A 213 -0.35 6.37 -5.28
CA SER A 213 -1.67 5.83 -5.58
C SER A 213 -2.42 6.72 -6.56
N LEU A 214 -2.55 6.25 -7.80
CA LEU A 214 -3.31 6.89 -8.89
C LEU A 214 -4.49 6.00 -9.30
N PHE A 215 -5.36 6.55 -10.13
CA PHE A 215 -6.36 5.81 -10.90
C PHE A 215 -6.52 6.43 -12.29
N SER A 216 -7.22 5.76 -13.20
CA SER A 216 -7.42 6.22 -14.57
C SER A 216 -8.76 5.75 -15.10
N SER A 217 -9.02 5.93 -16.39
CA SER A 217 -10.16 5.26 -17.07
C SER A 217 -10.11 3.73 -16.97
N ARG A 218 -8.97 3.13 -16.62
CA ARG A 218 -8.76 1.69 -16.48
C ARG A 218 -9.08 1.14 -15.09
N THR A 219 -9.09 1.99 -14.05
CA THR A 219 -9.16 1.51 -12.65
C THR A 219 -10.03 2.39 -11.79
N LEU A 220 -10.69 1.78 -10.81
CA LEU A 220 -11.48 2.50 -9.83
C LEU A 220 -10.57 3.29 -8.87
N ASN A 221 -11.00 4.50 -8.45
CA ASN A 221 -10.26 5.30 -7.47
C ASN A 221 -10.23 4.68 -6.07
N TYR A 222 -11.35 4.15 -5.60
CA TYR A 222 -11.42 3.40 -4.35
C TYR A 222 -12.58 2.41 -4.40
N GLU A 223 -12.52 1.38 -3.57
CA GLU A 223 -13.62 0.46 -3.40
C GLU A 223 -14.33 0.70 -2.06
N HIS A 224 -15.62 1.03 -2.13
CA HIS A 224 -16.55 0.91 -1.01
C HIS A 224 -17.62 -0.11 -1.40
N MET A 225 -17.61 -1.24 -0.70
CA MET A 225 -18.64 -2.26 -0.80
C MET A 225 -18.79 -2.98 0.55
N ASN A 226 -19.88 -3.71 0.73
CA ASN A 226 -20.17 -4.43 1.99
C ASN A 226 -20.10 -3.55 3.24
N LYS A 227 -20.36 -2.24 3.08
CA LYS A 227 -20.26 -1.20 4.12
C LYS A 227 -18.84 -1.02 4.69
N GLU A 228 -17.80 -1.45 3.94
CA GLU A 228 -16.39 -1.28 4.27
C GLU A 228 -15.76 -0.14 3.45
N ASN A 229 -14.81 0.60 4.02
CA ASN A 229 -14.11 1.72 3.39
C ASN A 229 -15.02 2.88 2.93
N LYS A 230 -15.99 3.23 3.78
CA LYS A 230 -17.00 4.28 3.53
C LYS A 230 -16.40 5.64 3.14
N ARG A 231 -15.18 5.94 3.60
CA ARG A 231 -14.49 7.23 3.44
C ARG A 231 -13.19 7.14 2.65
N GLY A 232 -13.00 6.10 1.84
CA GLY A 232 -11.82 5.93 0.99
C GLY A 232 -11.74 6.88 -0.21
N TRP A 233 -12.56 7.94 -0.25
CA TRP A 233 -12.92 8.70 -1.44
C TRP A 233 -11.75 9.17 -2.30
N TYR A 234 -10.67 9.63 -1.66
CA TYR A 234 -9.54 10.29 -2.31
C TYR A 234 -8.24 9.47 -2.21
N THR A 235 -8.33 8.19 -1.83
CA THR A 235 -7.16 7.32 -1.59
C THR A 235 -6.37 6.96 -2.86
N SER A 236 -6.84 7.35 -4.06
CA SER A 236 -6.10 7.24 -5.32
C SER A 236 -6.04 8.54 -6.11
N ASP A 237 -6.38 9.69 -5.53
CA ASP A 237 -6.48 10.97 -6.25
C ASP A 237 -5.09 11.65 -6.31
N GLY A 238 -4.05 10.86 -6.58
CA GLY A 238 -2.66 11.27 -6.44
C GLY A 238 -2.13 11.18 -5.00
N MET A 239 -2.73 10.34 -4.15
CA MET A 239 -2.28 10.14 -2.78
C MET A 239 -0.88 9.51 -2.78
N PHE A 240 0.01 10.01 -1.92
CA PHE A 240 1.31 9.38 -1.68
C PHE A 240 1.44 8.80 -0.28
N TYR A 241 2.38 7.86 -0.15
CA TYR A 241 2.76 7.21 1.09
C TYR A 241 4.26 7.32 1.29
N LEU A 242 4.69 7.61 2.52
CA LEU A 242 6.09 7.62 2.93
C LEU A 242 6.29 6.62 4.08
N TYR A 243 7.09 5.60 3.82
CA TYR A 243 7.50 4.59 4.79
C TYR A 243 8.91 4.93 5.28
N ASN A 244 9.05 5.31 6.54
CA ASN A 244 10.32 5.79 7.10
C ASN A 244 10.63 5.04 8.42
N GLY A 245 11.38 5.64 9.33
CA GLY A 245 11.68 5.01 10.64
C GLY A 245 10.47 4.86 11.57
N ASP A 246 9.35 5.53 11.31
CA ASP A 246 8.07 5.30 11.99
C ASP A 246 7.32 4.16 11.28
N LEU A 247 7.55 2.93 11.74
CA LEU A 247 6.89 1.75 11.19
C LEU A 247 5.41 1.68 11.56
N SER A 248 4.95 2.37 12.62
CA SER A 248 3.53 2.30 13.01
C SER A 248 2.66 3.34 12.29
N HIS A 249 3.24 4.18 11.43
CA HIS A 249 2.59 5.33 10.83
C HIS A 249 1.18 5.06 10.26
N TYR A 250 1.05 4.04 9.42
CA TYR A 250 -0.22 3.66 8.78
C TYR A 250 -0.99 2.57 9.55
N SER A 251 -0.49 2.20 10.73
CA SER A 251 -1.13 1.30 11.70
C SER A 251 -1.63 2.09 12.93
N ASP A 252 -1.90 1.41 14.05
CA ASP A 252 -2.35 2.03 15.32
C ASP A 252 -3.56 2.95 15.14
N GLY A 253 -4.50 2.56 14.29
CA GLY A 253 -5.72 3.34 14.06
C GLY A 253 -5.51 4.59 13.19
N TYR A 254 -4.51 4.61 12.32
CA TYR A 254 -4.37 5.66 11.29
C TYR A 254 -5.67 5.83 10.49
N TRP A 255 -6.20 4.76 9.91
CA TRP A 255 -7.36 4.80 9.02
C TRP A 255 -8.65 5.35 9.63
N PRO A 256 -9.06 5.02 10.87
CA PRO A 256 -10.24 5.63 11.49
C PRO A 256 -10.02 7.06 12.00
N THR A 257 -8.77 7.55 12.09
CA THR A 257 -8.46 8.86 12.68
C THR A 257 -7.95 9.89 11.68
N VAL A 258 -7.41 9.48 10.53
CA VAL A 258 -6.97 10.37 9.47
C VAL A 258 -8.17 11.13 8.88
N ASN A 259 -8.06 12.45 8.78
CA ASN A 259 -9.05 13.26 8.05
C ASN A 259 -9.17 12.81 6.58
N PRO A 260 -10.29 12.19 6.16
CA PRO A 260 -10.43 11.63 4.83
C PRO A 260 -10.51 12.70 3.73
N TYR A 261 -10.73 13.98 4.09
CA TYR A 261 -10.76 15.09 3.14
C TYR A 261 -9.38 15.66 2.80
N LYS A 262 -8.34 15.27 3.55
CA LYS A 262 -6.98 15.82 3.43
C LYS A 262 -5.93 14.73 3.18
N MET A 263 -6.27 13.71 2.38
CA MET A 263 -5.33 12.63 2.06
C MET A 263 -4.00 13.19 1.49
N PRO A 264 -2.82 12.72 1.97
CA PRO A 264 -1.52 13.28 1.59
C PRO A 264 -1.28 13.31 0.08
N GLY A 265 -1.07 14.50 -0.48
CA GLY A 265 -0.76 14.74 -1.89
C GLY A 265 -1.97 15.00 -2.80
N THR A 266 -3.20 14.81 -2.32
CA THR A 266 -4.40 15.00 -3.16
C THR A 266 -4.74 16.48 -3.34
N THR A 267 -5.47 16.80 -4.41
CA THR A 267 -5.95 18.16 -4.70
C THR A 267 -7.46 18.13 -4.79
N GLU A 268 -8.15 18.61 -3.76
CA GLU A 268 -9.60 18.46 -3.64
C GLU A 268 -10.28 19.79 -3.32
N THR A 269 -11.61 19.80 -3.40
CA THR A 269 -12.43 20.83 -2.78
C THR A 269 -12.86 20.42 -1.36
N ASP A 270 -13.33 21.37 -0.55
CA ASP A 270 -13.87 21.12 0.80
C ASP A 270 -15.35 20.70 0.81
N ALA A 271 -15.90 20.33 -0.36
CA ALA A 271 -17.27 19.83 -0.48
C ALA A 271 -17.50 18.58 0.39
N LYS A 272 -18.62 18.56 1.13
CA LYS A 272 -19.00 17.40 1.94
C LYS A 272 -19.22 16.17 1.06
N ARG A 273 -18.79 15.00 1.56
CA ARG A 273 -18.95 13.70 0.91
C ARG A 273 -19.90 12.79 1.68
N SER A 274 -20.52 11.86 0.96
CA SER A 274 -21.43 10.88 1.55
C SER A 274 -20.71 9.55 1.79
N ASP A 275 -20.90 8.99 2.99
CA ASP A 275 -20.43 7.63 3.34
C ASP A 275 -21.13 6.55 2.47
N SER A 276 -22.20 6.89 1.74
CA SER A 276 -22.86 6.01 0.78
C SER A 276 -22.23 6.01 -0.62
N ASP A 277 -21.29 6.93 -0.91
CA ASP A 277 -20.67 7.04 -2.22
C ASP A 277 -19.83 5.81 -2.56
N THR A 278 -19.74 5.50 -3.85
CA THR A 278 -18.91 4.42 -4.39
C THR A 278 -17.86 4.94 -5.35
N GLY A 279 -16.85 4.12 -5.62
CA GLY A 279 -15.76 4.43 -6.53
C GLY A 279 -16.20 4.78 -7.95
N LYS A 280 -15.32 5.50 -8.65
CA LYS A 280 -15.45 5.92 -10.04
C LYS A 280 -14.11 5.72 -10.76
N VAL A 281 -14.19 5.56 -12.07
CA VAL A 281 -13.02 5.64 -12.95
C VAL A 281 -12.77 7.08 -13.36
N LEU A 282 -11.55 7.41 -13.74
CA LEU A 282 -11.20 8.75 -14.21
C LEU A 282 -11.64 8.93 -15.66
N PRO A 283 -12.14 10.11 -16.08
CA PRO A 283 -12.40 10.36 -17.50
C PRO A 283 -11.13 10.22 -18.37
N SER A 284 -9.98 10.67 -17.86
CA SER A 284 -8.72 10.65 -18.59
C SER A 284 -8.01 9.29 -18.52
N ALA A 285 -7.44 8.90 -19.65
CA ALA A 285 -6.50 7.77 -19.73
C ALA A 285 -5.04 8.21 -19.56
N PHE A 286 -4.76 9.53 -19.55
CA PHE A 286 -3.42 10.14 -19.46
C PHE A 286 -2.88 10.09 -18.03
N VAL A 287 -2.67 8.85 -17.58
CA VAL A 287 -2.18 8.50 -16.26
C VAL A 287 -1.19 7.37 -16.42
N GLY A 288 0.01 7.55 -15.88
CA GLY A 288 1.05 6.54 -15.97
C GLY A 288 2.39 7.00 -15.41
N THR A 289 3.32 6.06 -15.44
CA THR A 289 4.64 6.11 -14.83
C THR A 289 5.65 5.58 -15.85
N SER A 290 6.66 6.38 -16.16
CA SER A 290 7.80 6.03 -16.99
C SER A 290 9.04 5.82 -16.12
N LYS A 291 9.50 4.57 -16.06
CA LYS A 291 10.68 4.16 -15.29
C LYS A 291 11.93 4.22 -16.15
N LEU A 292 12.95 4.93 -15.66
CA LEU A 292 14.29 4.92 -16.26
C LEU A 292 15.13 3.77 -15.67
N ASP A 293 15.21 3.70 -14.34
CA ASP A 293 16.01 2.73 -13.60
C ASP A 293 15.39 2.46 -12.20
N GLU A 294 16.11 1.74 -11.32
CA GLU A 294 15.63 1.37 -9.97
C GLU A 294 15.55 2.53 -8.97
N ALA A 295 15.92 3.74 -9.36
CA ALA A 295 15.95 4.92 -8.50
C ALA A 295 15.21 6.13 -9.11
N ASN A 296 14.96 6.13 -10.42
CA ASN A 296 14.43 7.28 -11.15
C ASN A 296 13.13 6.95 -11.91
N VAL A 297 12.07 7.71 -11.63
CA VAL A 297 10.76 7.59 -12.29
C VAL A 297 10.14 8.96 -12.52
N THR A 298 9.36 9.07 -13.59
CA THR A 298 8.42 10.19 -13.79
C THR A 298 7.01 9.64 -13.89
N ALA A 299 6.07 10.21 -13.14
CA ALA A 299 4.66 9.86 -13.19
C ALA A 299 3.80 11.09 -13.42
N THR A 300 2.63 10.90 -14.02
CA THR A 300 1.65 11.97 -14.22
C THR A 300 0.23 11.45 -14.13
N MET A 301 -0.69 12.33 -13.75
CA MET A 301 -2.11 12.11 -13.71
C MET A 301 -2.83 13.39 -14.16
N ASP A 302 -3.54 13.29 -15.28
CA ASP A 302 -4.49 14.30 -15.72
C ASP A 302 -5.78 14.18 -14.92
N PHE A 303 -5.83 14.88 -13.79
CA PHE A 303 -6.82 14.70 -12.74
C PHE A 303 -8.08 15.53 -12.98
N THR A 304 -9.22 14.91 -12.67
CA THR A 304 -10.53 15.55 -12.54
C THR A 304 -11.17 14.98 -11.29
N ASN A 305 -11.66 15.83 -10.40
CA ASN A 305 -12.26 15.41 -9.14
C ASN A 305 -13.60 14.67 -9.36
N TRP A 306 -14.10 14.10 -8.27
CA TRP A 306 -15.25 13.17 -8.27
C TRP A 306 -16.54 13.72 -8.91
N ASN A 307 -16.79 15.04 -8.85
CA ASN A 307 -17.98 15.72 -9.40
C ASN A 307 -17.66 16.65 -10.59
N GLN A 308 -16.44 16.57 -11.15
CA GLN A 308 -16.01 17.31 -12.35
C GLN A 308 -16.04 18.83 -12.19
N THR A 309 -15.85 19.34 -10.97
CA THR A 309 -15.73 20.79 -10.70
C THR A 309 -14.30 21.25 -10.46
N LEU A 310 -13.35 20.32 -10.32
CA LEU A 310 -11.93 20.62 -10.15
C LEU A 310 -11.08 19.77 -11.07
N THR A 311 -10.09 20.39 -11.72
CA THR A 311 -9.08 19.72 -12.56
C THR A 311 -7.68 20.10 -12.12
N ALA A 312 -6.70 19.22 -12.39
CA ALA A 312 -5.28 19.51 -12.19
C ALA A 312 -4.40 18.59 -13.04
N HIS A 313 -3.29 19.09 -13.58
CA HIS A 313 -2.20 18.26 -14.06
C HIS A 313 -1.23 18.00 -12.90
N LYS A 314 -1.27 16.79 -12.36
CA LYS A 314 -0.43 16.35 -11.24
C LYS A 314 0.73 15.50 -11.77
N SER A 315 1.97 15.83 -11.41
CA SER A 315 3.14 15.09 -11.84
C SER A 315 4.13 14.87 -10.70
N TRP A 316 4.81 13.73 -10.72
CA TRP A 316 5.76 13.32 -9.72
C TRP A 316 7.08 12.90 -10.37
N PHE A 317 8.19 13.37 -9.82
CA PHE A 317 9.54 13.03 -10.28
C PHE A 317 10.29 12.41 -9.11
N ILE A 318 10.41 11.09 -9.11
CA ILE A 318 11.23 10.36 -8.14
C ILE A 318 12.67 10.41 -8.66
N LEU A 319 13.55 11.07 -7.92
CA LEU A 319 14.93 11.38 -8.29
C LEU A 319 15.89 10.79 -7.25
N LYS A 320 15.94 9.46 -7.18
CA LYS A 320 16.71 8.64 -6.22
C LYS A 320 16.35 8.86 -4.76
N ASP A 321 16.69 10.00 -4.18
CA ASP A 321 16.61 10.29 -2.74
C ASP A 321 15.60 11.39 -2.39
N LYS A 322 14.87 11.89 -3.40
CA LYS A 322 13.89 12.96 -3.27
C LYS A 322 12.79 12.79 -4.31
N ILE A 323 11.60 13.31 -4.01
CA ILE A 323 10.44 13.26 -4.90
C ILE A 323 9.95 14.69 -5.10
N ALA A 324 9.92 15.15 -6.34
CA ALA A 324 9.32 16.45 -6.67
C ALA A 324 7.84 16.27 -7.00
N PHE A 325 6.99 17.11 -6.41
CA PHE A 325 5.56 17.16 -6.63
C PHE A 325 5.22 18.44 -7.39
N LEU A 326 4.70 18.30 -8.61
CA LEU A 326 4.30 19.44 -9.44
C LEU A 326 2.79 19.39 -9.72
N GLY A 327 2.14 20.52 -9.52
CA GLY A 327 0.74 20.75 -9.90
C GLY A 327 0.65 21.95 -10.83
N SER A 328 -0.07 21.81 -11.94
CA SER A 328 -0.36 22.90 -12.86
C SER A 328 -1.78 22.78 -13.39
N ASN A 329 -2.27 23.83 -14.05
CA ASN A 329 -3.64 23.88 -14.58
C ASN A 329 -4.70 23.48 -13.54
N ILE A 330 -4.54 24.01 -12.31
CA ILE A 330 -5.51 23.80 -11.24
C ILE A 330 -6.65 24.77 -11.47
N GLN A 331 -7.84 24.23 -11.75
CA GLN A 331 -9.03 25.01 -12.05
C GLN A 331 -10.16 24.54 -11.15
N ASN A 332 -10.92 25.48 -10.58
CA ASN A 332 -12.10 25.19 -9.77
C ASN A 332 -13.29 25.96 -10.35
N THR A 333 -14.38 25.25 -10.61
CA THR A 333 -15.64 25.81 -11.12
C THR A 333 -16.79 25.72 -10.11
N SER A 334 -16.56 25.18 -8.90
CA SER A 334 -17.54 25.20 -7.82
C SER A 334 -17.39 26.44 -6.92
N THR A 335 -18.26 26.53 -5.92
CA THR A 335 -18.21 27.53 -4.85
C THR A 335 -17.39 27.08 -3.64
N ASP A 336 -16.96 25.82 -3.62
CA ASP A 336 -16.16 25.21 -2.56
C ASP A 336 -14.70 25.69 -2.67
N THR A 337 -13.96 25.66 -1.57
CA THR A 337 -12.54 26.04 -1.59
C THR A 337 -11.69 24.89 -2.08
N ALA A 338 -10.69 25.17 -2.92
CA ALA A 338 -9.77 24.17 -3.45
C ALA A 338 -8.41 24.23 -2.74
N ALA A 339 -7.84 23.07 -2.42
CA ALA A 339 -6.51 22.99 -1.81
C ALA A 339 -5.80 21.69 -2.18
N THR A 340 -4.47 21.71 -2.11
CA THR A 340 -3.65 20.50 -2.07
C THR A 340 -3.18 20.24 -0.65
N THR A 341 -3.37 19.02 -0.16
CA THR A 341 -2.71 18.58 1.07
C THR A 341 -1.27 18.20 0.72
N ILE A 342 -0.30 18.95 1.22
CA ILE A 342 1.12 18.65 1.04
C ILE A 342 1.48 17.41 1.87
N ASP A 343 0.99 17.33 3.11
CA ASP A 343 1.11 16.14 3.94
C ASP A 343 0.06 16.13 5.06
N GLN A 344 -0.24 14.95 5.57
CA GLN A 344 -1.02 14.72 6.77
C GLN A 344 -0.37 13.58 7.56
N ARG A 345 0.66 13.92 8.34
CA ARG A 345 1.52 12.96 9.00
C ARG A 345 1.00 12.69 10.42
N LYS A 346 0.57 11.45 10.68
CA LYS A 346 0.40 10.91 12.04
C LYS A 346 1.70 11.04 12.83
N LEU A 347 1.60 11.41 14.10
CA LEU A 347 2.72 11.66 14.99
C LEU A 347 2.84 10.56 16.06
N GLU A 348 4.07 10.29 16.48
CA GLU A 348 4.37 9.47 17.65
C GLU A 348 4.63 10.36 18.86
N SER A 349 3.85 10.20 19.93
CA SER A 349 4.02 10.99 21.16
C SER A 349 5.37 10.76 21.85
N SER A 350 5.98 9.58 21.64
CA SER A 350 7.29 9.22 22.18
C SER A 350 8.45 9.93 21.49
N VAL A 351 8.28 10.36 20.24
CA VAL A 351 9.31 11.01 19.43
C VAL A 351 8.71 12.20 18.66
N PRO A 352 8.48 13.35 19.32
CA PRO A 352 7.85 14.50 18.70
C PRO A 352 8.75 15.15 17.66
N TYR A 353 8.15 15.75 16.61
CA TYR A 353 8.88 16.60 15.67
C TYR A 353 9.09 18.01 16.21
N LYS A 354 10.29 18.55 15.99
CA LYS A 354 10.52 20.00 15.90
C LYS A 354 10.23 20.46 14.48
N VAL A 355 9.46 21.52 14.34
CA VAL A 355 9.05 22.05 13.04
C VAL A 355 9.83 23.31 12.74
N TYR A 356 10.44 23.39 11.56
CA TYR A 356 11.13 24.57 11.07
C TYR A 356 10.47 25.08 9.79
N VAL A 357 10.22 26.39 9.73
CA VAL A 357 9.76 27.09 8.52
C VAL A 357 10.83 28.10 8.14
N ASN A 358 11.35 27.99 6.91
CA ASN A 358 12.47 28.80 6.44
C ASN A 358 13.65 28.82 7.45
N ASP A 359 14.01 27.63 7.96
CA ASP A 359 15.09 27.38 8.92
C ASP A 359 14.90 28.04 10.31
N LYS A 360 13.67 28.43 10.64
CA LYS A 360 13.31 28.97 11.96
C LYS A 360 12.28 28.09 12.61
N GLU A 361 12.51 27.74 13.87
CA GLU A 361 11.58 26.91 14.64
C GLU A 361 10.20 27.58 14.71
N ALA A 362 9.17 26.78 14.47
CA ALA A 362 7.78 27.19 14.41
C ALA A 362 6.94 26.38 15.40
N SER A 363 6.12 27.07 16.20
CA SER A 363 5.19 26.41 17.13
C SER A 363 3.83 26.21 16.47
N LEU A 364 3.50 24.95 16.18
CA LEU A 364 2.19 24.56 15.67
C LEU A 364 1.15 24.49 16.79
N THR A 365 -0.10 24.72 16.41
CA THR A 365 -1.28 24.67 17.28
C THR A 365 -2.38 23.86 16.60
N GLU A 366 -3.44 23.53 17.33
CA GLU A 366 -4.63 22.91 16.75
C GLU A 366 -5.30 23.81 15.72
N GLN A 367 -5.30 25.13 15.97
CA GLN A 367 -5.74 26.11 15.00
C GLN A 367 -4.72 26.23 13.87
N GLU A 368 -5.22 26.22 12.63
CA GLU A 368 -4.45 26.39 11.42
C GLU A 368 -3.76 27.77 11.38
N LYS A 369 -2.46 27.77 11.05
CA LYS A 369 -1.64 28.97 10.92
C LYS A 369 -1.12 29.11 9.49
N ASP A 370 -1.25 30.30 8.94
CA ASP A 370 -0.71 30.65 7.63
C ASP A 370 0.78 31.02 7.70
N TYR A 371 1.55 30.52 6.73
CA TYR A 371 2.95 30.84 6.52
C TYR A 371 3.13 31.33 5.07
N PRO A 372 2.96 32.64 4.82
CA PRO A 372 3.21 33.22 3.51
C PRO A 372 4.71 33.17 3.17
N GLU A 373 5.04 33.24 1.89
CA GLU A 373 6.44 33.30 1.41
C GLU A 373 7.33 32.15 1.91
N THR A 374 6.77 30.95 2.07
CA THR A 374 7.48 29.76 2.54
C THR A 374 8.33 29.14 1.43
N GLN A 375 9.62 28.97 1.68
CA GLN A 375 10.59 28.31 0.82
C GLN A 375 10.84 26.86 1.26
N SER A 376 10.82 26.59 2.57
CA SER A 376 11.04 25.24 3.11
C SER A 376 10.29 25.00 4.41
N VAL A 377 9.85 23.75 4.60
CA VAL A 377 9.39 23.21 5.88
C VAL A 377 10.24 21.98 6.21
N PHE A 378 10.69 21.85 7.46
CA PHE A 378 11.44 20.67 7.92
C PHE A 378 10.85 20.14 9.23
N LEU A 379 10.57 18.84 9.24
CA LEU A 379 10.13 18.08 10.40
C LEU A 379 11.35 17.30 10.91
N GLU A 380 11.93 17.78 12.00
CA GLU A 380 13.10 17.19 12.64
C GLU A 380 12.68 16.29 13.79
N SER A 381 13.13 15.03 13.75
CA SER A 381 13.01 14.05 14.81
C SER A 381 14.39 13.79 15.41
N SER A 382 14.42 13.24 16.63
CA SER A 382 15.67 12.72 17.21
C SER A 382 16.22 11.52 16.43
N ASP A 383 15.36 10.82 15.68
CA ASP A 383 15.76 9.81 14.71
C ASP A 383 15.77 10.42 13.29
N SER A 384 16.97 10.56 12.71
CA SER A 384 17.15 11.08 11.36
C SER A 384 16.40 10.27 10.28
N LYS A 385 16.07 8.99 10.52
CA LYS A 385 15.27 8.16 9.62
C LYS A 385 13.79 8.53 9.64
N LYS A 386 13.36 9.40 10.55
CA LYS A 386 12.01 9.96 10.62
C LYS A 386 11.92 11.37 10.04
N ASN A 387 13.05 12.05 9.80
CA ASN A 387 13.05 13.43 9.28
C ASN A 387 12.34 13.55 7.92
N ILE A 388 11.60 14.65 7.72
CA ILE A 388 10.90 14.95 6.46
C ILE A 388 11.12 16.42 6.11
N GLY A 389 11.55 16.69 4.88
CA GLY A 389 11.77 18.05 4.38
C GLY A 389 10.95 18.31 3.11
N TYR A 390 10.32 19.48 3.07
CA TYR A 390 9.56 19.98 1.91
C TYR A 390 10.24 21.24 1.40
N PHE A 391 10.65 21.23 0.14
CA PHE A 391 11.25 22.39 -0.52
C PHE A 391 10.33 22.87 -1.64
N PHE A 392 9.93 24.14 -1.56
CA PHE A 392 9.10 24.77 -2.58
C PHE A 392 10.03 25.47 -3.58
N PHE A 393 9.99 25.11 -4.87
CA PHE A 393 10.86 25.73 -5.89
C PHE A 393 10.65 27.25 -6.00
N LYS A 394 9.42 27.69 -5.77
CA LYS A 394 9.03 29.09 -5.62
C LYS A 394 8.44 29.25 -4.24
N LYS A 395 8.60 30.43 -3.63
CA LYS A 395 7.95 30.72 -2.35
C LYS A 395 6.44 30.54 -2.48
N SER A 396 5.86 29.82 -1.53
CA SER A 396 4.44 29.46 -1.53
C SER A 396 3.78 29.94 -0.24
N SER A 397 2.50 30.29 -0.34
CA SER A 397 1.66 30.47 0.85
C SER A 397 1.08 29.13 1.24
N ILE A 398 1.46 28.65 2.42
CA ILE A 398 0.96 27.39 2.98
C ILE A 398 0.27 27.64 4.31
N SER A 399 -0.45 26.64 4.77
CA SER A 399 -1.00 26.58 6.12
C SER A 399 -0.61 25.29 6.81
N MET A 400 -0.45 25.35 8.13
CA MET A 400 -0.11 24.17 8.94
C MET A 400 -0.86 24.15 10.26
N SER A 401 -1.20 22.95 10.72
CA SER A 401 -1.75 22.68 12.05
C SER A 401 -1.20 21.38 12.64
N LYS A 402 -1.33 21.25 13.96
CA LYS A 402 -1.05 20.02 14.69
C LYS A 402 -2.23 19.75 15.63
N THR A 403 -2.99 18.69 15.35
CA THR A 403 -4.31 18.49 15.98
C THR A 403 -4.52 17.01 16.32
N VAL A 404 -5.14 16.74 17.47
CA VAL A 404 -5.65 15.40 17.80
C VAL A 404 -6.92 15.14 16.97
N GLN A 405 -6.89 14.09 16.16
CA GLN A 405 -8.00 13.65 15.35
C GLN A 405 -8.58 12.35 15.94
N LYS A 406 -9.90 12.32 16.10
CA LYS A 406 -10.64 11.22 16.73
C LYS A 406 -11.56 10.55 15.71
N GLY A 407 -11.84 9.28 15.91
CA GLY A 407 -12.83 8.53 15.14
C GLY A 407 -12.98 7.11 15.67
N SER A 408 -13.77 6.30 14.98
CA SER A 408 -13.91 4.87 15.27
C SER A 408 -13.74 4.04 14.00
N TRP A 409 -13.33 2.79 14.14
CA TRP A 409 -13.27 1.87 13.00
C TRP A 409 -14.66 1.66 12.37
N LYS A 410 -15.73 1.77 13.17
CA LYS A 410 -17.11 1.69 12.68
C LYS A 410 -17.49 2.80 11.71
N ASP A 411 -16.89 3.98 11.88
CA ASP A 411 -17.12 5.16 11.02
C ASP A 411 -16.74 4.87 9.57
N ILE A 412 -15.71 4.05 9.36
CA ILE A 412 -15.22 3.68 8.02
C ILE A 412 -15.62 2.26 7.61
N ASN A 413 -16.09 1.42 8.54
CA ASN A 413 -16.51 0.05 8.27
C ASN A 413 -17.58 -0.41 9.28
N GLU A 414 -18.83 -0.61 8.82
CA GLU A 414 -19.97 -0.90 9.70
C GLU A 414 -19.78 -2.14 10.60
N GLY A 415 -18.97 -3.11 10.17
CA GLY A 415 -18.72 -4.35 10.92
C GLY A 415 -17.65 -4.23 12.01
N GLN A 416 -17.05 -3.07 12.20
CA GLN A 416 -15.95 -2.85 13.16
C GLN A 416 -16.42 -2.22 14.47
N SER A 417 -15.49 -2.10 15.42
CA SER A 417 -15.74 -1.49 16.73
C SER A 417 -16.06 0.00 16.64
N ASP A 418 -17.04 0.44 17.42
CA ASP A 418 -17.42 1.83 17.66
C ASP A 418 -16.58 2.50 18.76
N LYS A 419 -15.60 1.80 19.33
CA LYS A 419 -14.69 2.37 20.33
C LYS A 419 -13.92 3.54 19.71
N GLU A 420 -13.92 4.68 20.40
CA GLU A 420 -13.12 5.85 20.03
C GLU A 420 -11.63 5.51 20.01
N VAL A 421 -10.97 5.94 18.95
CA VAL A 421 -9.53 5.94 18.73
C VAL A 421 -9.13 7.38 18.41
N GLU A 422 -7.92 7.76 18.80
CA GLU A 422 -7.39 9.09 18.53
C GLU A 422 -5.91 9.03 18.18
N ASN A 423 -5.47 9.93 17.32
CA ASN A 423 -4.08 10.13 16.98
C ASN A 423 -3.80 11.62 16.74
N GLU A 424 -2.59 12.07 17.03
CA GLU A 424 -2.16 13.44 16.70
C GLU A 424 -1.64 13.48 15.26
N PHE A 425 -2.07 14.46 14.47
CA PHE A 425 -1.63 14.65 13.09
C PHE A 425 -1.06 16.05 12.89
N LEU A 426 0.03 16.15 12.14
CA LEU A 426 0.52 17.39 11.54
C LEU A 426 0.01 17.46 10.10
N THR A 427 -0.74 18.52 9.77
CA THR A 427 -1.26 18.75 8.42
C THR A 427 -0.57 19.96 7.79
N ILE A 428 -0.17 19.84 6.53
CA ILE A 428 0.39 20.92 5.70
C ILE A 428 -0.47 21.02 4.44
N SER A 429 -0.97 22.21 4.12
CA SER A 429 -1.79 22.42 2.92
C SER A 429 -1.44 23.71 2.19
N GLN A 430 -1.78 23.74 0.90
CA GLN A 430 -1.69 24.91 0.05
C GLN A 430 -3.04 25.14 -0.64
N ALA A 431 -3.64 26.31 -0.40
CA ALA A 431 -4.90 26.70 -1.05
C ALA A 431 -4.68 27.14 -2.52
N HIS A 432 -5.67 26.90 -3.37
CA HIS A 432 -5.72 27.31 -4.77
C HIS A 432 -6.97 28.19 -4.96
N LYS A 433 -6.76 29.50 -5.00
CA LYS A 433 -7.83 30.51 -5.04
C LYS A 433 -8.23 30.89 -6.46
#